data_AF-A0A437UA54-F1
#
_entry.id   AF-A0A437UA54-F1
#
_cell.length_a   1.000
_cell.length_b   1.000
_cell.length_c   1.000
_cell.angle_alpha   90.00
_cell.angle_beta   90.00
_cell.angle_gamma   90.00
#
_symmetry.space_group_name_H-M   'P 1'
#
loop_
_entity.id
_entity.type
_entity.pdbx_description
1 polymer ?
#
loop_
_entity_poly.entity_id
_entity_poly.type
_entity_poly.pdbx_seq_one_letter_code
_entity_poly.pdbx_strand_id
1 'polypeptide(L)'
;MAKKEIDSMKEVEKDLGTKALTLGQRVADRVAAFGGSWTFIILFLSFLLVWISINVFVLLNVGFDPYPFILLNLILSCVAALQAPIIMMSQNRQEEKDRERAQKDFQINLKAEKEIRILQDKLDHILKHQHEEMMQMQMQQMKLLEELRLKGGE
;
A
#
# COMPACT_ATOMS: atom_id res chain seq x y z
N MET A 1 -10.07 14.03 22.23
CA MET A 1 -8.79 13.74 21.55
C MET A 1 -8.97 12.64 20.50
N ALA A 2 -9.34 11.41 20.91
CA ALA A 2 -9.52 10.27 20.01
C ALA A 2 -10.44 10.50 18.79
N LYS A 3 -11.56 11.23 18.95
CA LYS A 3 -12.48 11.51 17.83
C LYS A 3 -11.87 12.39 16.73
N LYS A 4 -10.96 13.29 17.11
CA LYS A 4 -10.23 14.18 16.17
C LYS A 4 -9.17 13.39 15.40
N GLU A 5 -8.55 12.40 16.04
CA GLU A 5 -7.59 11.50 15.41
C GLU A 5 -8.27 10.54 14.43
N ILE A 6 -9.41 9.96 14.82
CA ILE A 6 -10.22 9.10 13.94
C ILE A 6 -10.73 9.86 12.71
N ASP A 7 -11.18 11.11 12.88
CA ASP A 7 -11.61 11.94 11.75
C ASP A 7 -10.42 12.30 10.84
N SER A 8 -9.24 12.59 11.39
CA SER A 8 -8.04 12.83 10.57
C SER A 8 -7.57 11.59 9.81
N MET A 9 -7.71 10.38 10.36
CA MET A 9 -7.42 9.14 9.64
C MET A 9 -8.40 8.91 8.49
N LYS A 10 -9.69 9.17 8.71
CA LYS A 10 -10.72 9.12 7.66
C LYS A 10 -10.49 10.16 6.56
N GLU A 11 -10.00 11.34 6.91
CA GLU A 11 -9.70 12.40 5.94
C GLU A 11 -8.53 11.99 5.03
N VAL A 12 -7.46 11.42 5.61
CA VAL A 12 -6.31 10.87 4.85
C VAL A 12 -6.73 9.71 3.94
N GLU A 13 -7.61 8.82 4.41
CA GLU A 13 -8.14 7.70 3.62
C GLU A 13 -9.07 8.17 2.49
N LYS A 14 -9.84 9.23 2.72
CA LYS A 14 -10.69 9.86 1.71
C LYS A 14 -9.87 10.54 0.62
N ASP A 15 -8.78 11.23 0.98
CA ASP A 15 -7.86 11.86 0.01
C ASP A 15 -7.10 10.82 -0.84
N LEU A 16 -6.82 9.63 -0.29
CA LEU A 16 -6.28 8.47 -1.02
C LEU A 16 -7.22 7.94 -2.11
N GLY A 17 -8.53 8.13 -1.97
CA GLY A 17 -9.55 7.56 -2.85
C GLY A 17 -10.03 8.47 -3.99
N THR A 18 -9.77 9.78 -3.95
CA THR A 18 -10.44 10.76 -4.82
C THR A 18 -9.52 11.63 -5.68
N LYS A 19 -8.43 11.06 -6.24
CA LYS A 19 -7.91 11.62 -7.50
C LYS A 19 -8.89 11.21 -8.60
N ALA A 20 -9.70 12.13 -9.11
CA ALA A 20 -10.67 11.86 -10.16
C ALA A 20 -9.96 11.26 -11.39
N LEU A 21 -10.00 9.94 -11.52
CA LEU A 21 -9.37 9.22 -12.62
C LEU A 21 -9.96 9.73 -13.94
N THR A 22 -9.10 10.13 -14.87
CA THR A 22 -9.55 10.53 -16.20
C THR A 22 -10.20 9.32 -16.89
N LEU A 23 -11.11 9.56 -17.85
CA LEU A 23 -11.81 8.48 -18.55
C LEU A 23 -10.83 7.49 -19.18
N GLY A 24 -9.74 7.99 -19.78
CA GLY A 24 -8.67 7.15 -20.35
C GLY A 24 -7.97 6.30 -19.29
N GLN A 25 -7.72 6.86 -18.09
CA GLN A 25 -7.12 6.11 -17.00
C GLN A 25 -8.03 4.97 -16.52
N ARG A 26 -9.33 5.22 -16.36
CA ARG A 26 -10.30 4.19 -15.96
C ARG A 26 -10.41 3.05 -16.98
N VAL A 27 -10.42 3.40 -18.27
CA VAL A 27 -10.46 2.40 -19.35
C VAL A 27 -9.16 1.59 -19.35
N ALA A 28 -7.99 2.22 -19.25
CA ALA A 28 -6.71 1.52 -19.19
C ALA A 28 -6.60 0.56 -18.00
N ASP A 29 -7.03 0.97 -16.79
CA ASP A 29 -7.07 0.09 -15.60
C ASP A 29 -7.94 -1.15 -15.86
N ARG A 30 -9.13 -0.94 -16.42
CA ARG A 30 -10.08 -2.02 -16.69
C ARG A 30 -9.60 -2.96 -17.79
N VAL A 31 -8.97 -2.42 -18.84
CA VAL A 31 -8.39 -3.22 -19.94
C VAL A 31 -7.19 -4.02 -19.45
N ALA A 32 -6.30 -3.44 -18.64
CA ALA A 32 -5.16 -4.17 -18.07
C ALA A 32 -5.62 -5.28 -17.12
N ALA A 33 -6.59 -5.00 -16.24
CA ALA A 33 -7.16 -6.00 -15.34
C ALA A 33 -7.89 -7.12 -16.08
N PHE A 34 -8.60 -6.79 -17.17
CA PHE A 34 -9.28 -7.79 -18.01
C PHE A 34 -8.30 -8.63 -18.83
N GLY A 35 -7.30 -7.99 -19.45
CA GLY A 35 -6.27 -8.67 -20.25
C GLY A 35 -5.37 -9.60 -19.43
N GLY A 36 -5.22 -9.35 -18.12
CA GLY A 36 -4.49 -10.24 -17.20
C GLY A 36 -5.33 -11.37 -16.59
N SER A 37 -6.62 -11.49 -16.91
CA SER A 37 -7.49 -12.51 -16.32
C SER A 37 -7.41 -13.85 -17.06
N TRP A 38 -7.44 -14.95 -16.29
CA TRP A 38 -7.58 -16.31 -16.83
C TRP A 38 -8.84 -16.49 -17.69
N THR A 39 -9.93 -15.76 -17.36
CA THR A 39 -11.17 -15.81 -18.14
C THR A 39 -11.01 -15.22 -19.54
N PHE A 40 -10.19 -14.18 -19.71
CA PHE A 40 -9.90 -13.58 -21.00
C PHE A 40 -9.09 -14.53 -21.88
N ILE A 41 -8.07 -15.16 -21.30
CA ILE A 41 -7.22 -16.13 -22.01
C ILE A 41 -8.06 -17.28 -22.57
N ILE A 42 -8.94 -17.87 -21.75
CA ILE A 42 -9.81 -18.98 -22.15
C ILE A 42 -10.79 -18.56 -23.24
N LEU A 43 -11.43 -17.40 -23.10
CA LEU A 43 -12.38 -16.88 -24.09
C LEU A 43 -11.68 -16.55 -25.43
N PHE A 44 -10.50 -15.96 -25.38
CA PHE A 44 -9.70 -15.63 -26.56
C PHE A 44 -9.25 -16.90 -27.31
N LEU A 45 -8.77 -17.92 -26.59
CA LEU A 45 -8.46 -19.23 -27.16
C LEU A 45 -9.69 -19.91 -27.78
N SER A 46 -10.83 -19.87 -27.09
CA SER A 46 -12.08 -20.42 -27.63
C SER A 46 -12.52 -19.71 -28.91
N PHE A 47 -12.43 -18.37 -28.94
CA PHE A 47 -12.72 -17.58 -30.13
C PHE A 47 -11.80 -17.95 -31.30
N LEU A 48 -10.49 -18.10 -31.07
CA LEU A 48 -9.53 -18.53 -32.09
C LEU A 48 -9.87 -19.91 -32.65
N LEU A 49 -10.19 -20.87 -31.78
CA LEU A 49 -10.57 -22.22 -32.19
C LEU A 49 -11.86 -22.23 -33.02
N VAL A 50 -12.86 -21.43 -32.65
CA VAL A 50 -14.11 -21.27 -33.39
C VAL A 50 -13.84 -20.62 -34.76
N TRP A 51 -13.03 -19.57 -34.81
CA TRP A 51 -12.67 -18.88 -36.07
C TRP A 51 -11.96 -19.82 -37.05
N ILE A 52 -10.98 -20.58 -36.55
CA ILE A 52 -10.26 -21.59 -37.35
C ILE A 52 -11.24 -22.67 -37.81
N SER A 53 -12.10 -23.18 -36.93
CA SER A 53 -13.08 -24.22 -37.27
C SER A 53 -14.05 -23.76 -38.37
N ILE A 54 -14.59 -22.54 -38.27
CA ILE A 54 -15.49 -21.98 -39.29
C ILE A 54 -14.77 -21.84 -40.64
N ASN A 55 -13.55 -21.28 -40.66
CA ASN A 55 -12.81 -21.09 -41.91
C ASN A 55 -12.38 -22.41 -42.55
N VAL A 56 -12.00 -23.43 -41.76
CA VAL A 56 -11.59 -24.74 -42.26
C VAL A 56 -12.79 -25.59 -42.73
N PHE A 57 -13.90 -25.61 -41.99
CA PHE A 57 -15.02 -26.52 -42.27
C PHE A 57 -16.12 -25.91 -43.17
N VAL A 58 -16.38 -24.60 -43.09
CA VAL A 58 -17.55 -23.98 -43.75
C VAL A 58 -17.17 -23.28 -45.06
N LEU A 59 -15.91 -22.85 -45.22
CA LEU A 59 -15.52 -21.89 -46.27
C LEU A 59 -14.57 -22.44 -47.35
N LEU A 60 -14.54 -23.76 -47.55
CA LEU A 60 -13.78 -24.41 -48.64
C LEU A 60 -14.14 -23.88 -50.05
N ASN A 61 -15.28 -23.21 -50.24
CA ASN A 61 -15.74 -22.70 -51.55
C ASN A 61 -15.64 -21.17 -51.75
N VAL A 62 -15.45 -20.35 -50.71
CA VAL A 62 -15.54 -18.87 -50.82
C VAL A 62 -14.33 -18.13 -50.21
N GLY A 63 -13.47 -18.81 -49.45
CA GLY A 63 -12.11 -18.32 -49.15
C GLY A 63 -12.01 -16.95 -48.49
N PHE A 64 -12.80 -16.69 -47.44
CA PHE A 64 -12.75 -15.42 -46.70
C PHE A 64 -11.42 -15.24 -45.92
N ASP A 65 -10.83 -16.32 -45.40
CA ASP A 65 -9.47 -16.34 -44.83
C ASP A 65 -8.80 -17.73 -45.03
N PRO A 66 -8.30 -18.02 -46.25
CA PRO A 66 -7.64 -19.29 -46.56
C PRO A 66 -6.34 -19.45 -45.76
N TYR A 67 -5.93 -20.70 -45.52
CA TYR A 67 -4.62 -20.99 -44.91
C TYR A 67 -3.51 -20.30 -45.73
N PRO A 68 -2.66 -19.44 -45.13
CA PRO A 68 -2.22 -19.40 -43.72
C PRO A 68 -2.89 -18.35 -42.78
N PHE A 69 -4.15 -17.96 -43.00
CA PHE A 69 -4.93 -17.02 -42.16
C PHE A 69 -4.32 -15.60 -42.03
N ILE A 70 -4.19 -14.88 -43.15
CA ILE A 70 -3.54 -13.57 -43.20
C ILE A 70 -4.29 -12.53 -42.33
N LEU A 71 -5.62 -12.57 -42.33
CA LEU A 71 -6.44 -11.57 -41.62
C LEU A 71 -6.36 -11.78 -40.11
N LEU A 72 -6.43 -13.05 -39.68
CA LEU A 72 -6.27 -13.41 -38.28
C LEU A 72 -4.90 -12.96 -37.75
N ASN A 73 -3.84 -13.22 -38.52
CA ASN A 73 -2.49 -12.84 -38.13
C ASN A 73 -2.30 -11.32 -38.04
N LEU A 74 -2.93 -10.55 -38.95
CA LEU A 74 -2.92 -9.09 -38.92
C LEU A 74 -3.59 -8.54 -37.65
N ILE A 75 -4.76 -9.07 -37.29
CA ILE A 75 -5.49 -8.65 -36.08
C ILE A 75 -4.68 -8.98 -34.82
N LEU A 76 -4.15 -10.19 -34.71
CA LEU A 76 -3.31 -10.61 -33.57
C LEU A 76 -2.07 -9.71 -33.41
N SER A 77 -1.41 -9.39 -34.52
CA SER A 77 -0.23 -8.50 -34.51
C SER A 77 -0.58 -7.10 -34.01
N CYS A 78 -1.72 -6.55 -34.44
CA CYS A 78 -2.21 -5.24 -33.98
C CYS A 78 -2.55 -5.25 -32.48
N VAL A 79 -3.25 -6.28 -32.00
CA VAL A 79 -3.58 -6.44 -30.58
C VAL A 79 -2.31 -6.56 -29.73
N ALA A 80 -1.35 -7.38 -30.16
CA ALA A 80 -0.09 -7.56 -29.45
C ALA A 80 0.74 -6.26 -29.39
N ALA A 81 0.76 -5.48 -30.48
CA ALA A 81 1.47 -4.20 -30.52
C ALA A 81 0.89 -3.17 -29.51
N LEU A 82 -0.43 -3.19 -29.30
CA LEU A 82 -1.11 -2.31 -28.33
C LEU A 82 -1.02 -2.82 -26.88
N GLN A 83 -0.73 -4.10 -26.66
CA GLN A 83 -0.67 -4.67 -25.30
C GLN A 83 0.48 -4.08 -24.47
N ALA A 84 1.70 -4.01 -25.01
CA ALA A 84 2.87 -3.56 -24.23
C ALA A 84 2.72 -2.13 -23.69
N PRO A 85 2.28 -1.12 -24.47
CA PRO A 85 2.02 0.23 -23.96
C PRO A 85 0.90 0.28 -22.92
N ILE A 86 -0.20 -0.47 -23.10
CA ILE A 86 -1.31 -0.51 -22.14
C ILE A 86 -0.85 -1.10 -20.81
N ILE A 87 -0.08 -2.19 -20.85
CA ILE A 87 0.51 -2.81 -19.66
C ILE A 87 1.45 -1.81 -18.99
N MET A 88 2.34 -1.16 -19.74
CA MET A 88 3.29 -0.17 -19.21
C MET A 88 2.58 1.04 -18.58
N MET A 89 1.51 1.54 -19.19
CA MET A 89 0.70 2.62 -18.60
C MET A 89 0.01 2.19 -17.30
N SER A 90 -0.47 0.95 -17.23
CA SER A 90 -1.06 0.39 -16.02
C SER A 90 -0.01 0.18 -14.91
N GLN A 91 1.19 -0.27 -15.28
CA GLN A 91 2.32 -0.46 -14.36
C GLN A 91 2.81 0.87 -13.80
N ASN A 92 3.10 1.86 -14.65
CA ASN A 92 3.54 3.20 -14.22
C ASN A 92 2.56 3.82 -13.21
N ARG A 93 1.25 3.62 -13.41
CA ARG A 93 0.24 4.11 -12.48
C ARG A 93 0.22 3.35 -11.15
N GLN A 94 0.41 2.03 -11.19
CA GLN A 94 0.48 1.24 -9.96
C GLN A 94 1.72 1.62 -9.15
N GLU A 95 2.87 1.82 -9.81
CA GLU A 95 4.11 2.29 -9.18
C GLU A 95 3.96 3.68 -8.56
N GLU A 96 3.25 4.61 -9.20
CA GLU A 96 2.97 5.94 -8.62
C GLU A 96 2.18 5.82 -7.32
N LYS A 97 1.14 4.97 -7.29
CA LYS A 97 0.35 4.70 -6.08
C LYS A 97 1.18 4.04 -4.99
N ASP A 98 1.98 3.05 -5.35
CA ASP A 98 2.85 2.32 -4.41
C ASP A 98 3.92 3.26 -3.82
N ARG A 99 4.47 4.16 -4.63
CA ARG A 99 5.39 5.21 -4.18
C ARG A 99 4.73 6.18 -3.21
N GLU A 100 3.52 6.64 -3.50
CA GLU A 100 2.78 7.53 -2.60
C GLU A 100 2.49 6.84 -1.27
N ARG A 101 2.08 5.57 -1.30
CA ARG A 101 1.86 4.75 -0.10
C ARG A 101 3.13 4.62 0.74
N ALA A 102 4.25 4.27 0.11
CA ALA A 102 5.54 4.15 0.79
C ALA A 102 5.99 5.47 1.43
N GLN A 103 5.75 6.61 0.78
CA GLN A 103 6.05 7.93 1.35
C GLN A 103 5.18 8.24 2.59
N LYS A 104 3.90 7.87 2.58
CA LYS A 104 3.01 8.03 3.73
C LYS A 104 3.42 7.13 4.89
N ASP A 105 3.72 5.87 4.61
CA ASP A 105 4.19 4.91 5.62
C ASP A 105 5.49 5.37 6.27
N PHE A 106 6.43 5.91 5.48
CA PHE A 106 7.66 6.50 5.98
C PHE A 106 7.41 7.69 6.93
N GLN A 107 6.48 8.59 6.59
CA GLN A 107 6.13 9.73 7.45
C GLN A 107 5.48 9.29 8.76
N ILE A 108 4.62 8.28 8.71
CA ILE A 108 4.01 7.69 9.92
C ILE A 108 5.09 7.09 10.81
N ASN A 109 6.05 6.36 10.23
CA ASN A 109 7.14 5.75 10.97
C ASN A 109 8.02 6.80 11.66
N LEU A 110 8.41 7.87 10.93
CA LEU A 110 9.15 9.00 11.51
C LEU A 110 8.39 9.69 12.65
N LYS A 111 7.07 9.81 12.53
CA LYS A 111 6.23 10.40 13.59
C LYS A 111 6.21 9.48 14.82
N ALA A 112 6.03 8.18 14.62
CA ALA A 112 6.08 7.18 15.69
C ALA A 112 7.45 7.17 16.40
N GLU A 113 8.55 7.25 15.66
CA GLU A 113 9.90 7.33 16.25
C GLU A 113 10.05 8.56 17.15
N LYS A 114 9.57 9.73 16.71
CA LYS A 114 9.59 10.96 17.51
C LYS A 114 8.72 10.84 18.76
N GLU A 115 7.53 10.27 18.65
CA GLU A 115 6.64 10.05 19.79
C GLU A 115 7.26 9.09 20.82
N ILE A 116 7.89 8.01 20.36
CA ILE A 116 8.64 7.08 21.23
C ILE A 116 9.78 7.80 21.95
N ARG A 117 10.55 8.65 21.26
CA ARG A 117 11.63 9.42 21.88
C ARG A 117 11.11 10.38 22.96
N ILE A 118 10.00 11.07 22.69
CA ILE A 118 9.36 11.95 23.68
C ILE A 118 8.87 11.14 24.89
N LEU A 119 8.35 9.94 24.68
CA LEU A 119 7.94 9.05 25.77
C LEU A 119 9.15 8.61 26.61
N GLN A 120 10.27 8.26 25.97
CA GLN A 120 11.52 7.93 26.66
C GLN A 120 12.02 9.10 27.52
N ASP A 121 12.07 10.32 26.96
CA ASP A 121 12.51 11.51 27.70
C ASP A 121 11.63 11.77 28.94
N LYS A 122 10.30 11.61 28.80
CA LYS A 122 9.37 11.74 29.92
C LYS A 122 9.56 10.65 30.97
N LEU A 123 9.79 9.41 30.54
CA LEU A 123 10.03 8.28 31.44
C LEU A 123 11.31 8.51 32.25
N ASP A 124 12.38 8.94 31.59
CA ASP A 124 13.66 9.26 32.23
C ASP A 124 13.51 10.41 33.23
N HIS A 125 12.73 11.44 32.89
CA HIS A 125 12.44 12.55 33.78
C HIS A 125 11.68 12.09 35.04
N ILE A 126 10.66 11.24 34.88
CA ILE A 126 9.91 10.67 36.02
C ILE A 126 10.81 9.79 36.88
N LEU A 127 11.62 8.93 36.27
CA LEU A 127 12.53 8.02 36.99
C LEU A 127 13.57 8.79 37.80
N LYS A 128 14.13 9.87 37.25
CA LYS A 128 15.06 10.75 37.98
C LYS A 128 14.38 11.39 39.19
N HIS A 129 13.19 11.96 39.01
CA HIS A 129 12.45 12.59 40.10
C HIS A 129 12.13 11.58 41.22
N GLN A 130 11.67 10.37 40.87
CA GLN A 130 11.39 9.31 41.84
C GLN A 130 12.65 8.89 42.60
N HIS A 131 13.79 8.83 41.91
CA HIS A 131 15.07 8.52 42.54
C HIS A 131 15.50 9.61 43.54
N GLU A 132 15.38 10.87 43.17
CA GLU A 132 15.68 12.01 44.05
C GLU A 132 14.81 12.01 45.32
N GLU A 133 13.50 11.79 45.18
CA GLU A 133 12.58 11.66 46.31
C GLU A 133 12.97 10.51 47.24
N MET A 134 13.34 9.35 46.68
CA MET A 134 13.78 8.20 47.46
C MET A 134 15.04 8.51 48.27
N MET A 135 16.02 9.18 47.67
CA MET A 135 17.25 9.61 48.35
C MET A 135 16.96 10.61 49.48
N GLN A 136 16.03 11.55 49.26
CA GLN A 136 15.60 12.49 50.29
C GLN A 136 14.95 11.78 51.49
N MET A 137 14.05 10.83 51.23
CA MET A 137 13.41 10.03 52.29
C MET A 137 14.45 9.22 53.08
N GLN A 138 15.42 8.59 52.41
CA GLN A 138 16.50 7.87 53.09
C GLN A 138 17.36 8.80 53.96
N MET A 139 17.68 10.00 53.47
CA MET A 139 18.46 10.97 54.22
C MET A 139 17.71 11.48 55.46
N GLN A 140 16.39 11.69 55.35
CA GLN A 140 15.54 12.04 56.49
C GLN A 140 15.51 10.92 57.54
N GLN A 141 15.34 9.66 57.11
CA GLN A 141 15.38 8.52 58.03
C GLN A 141 16.73 8.40 58.74
N MET A 142 17.84 8.62 58.03
CA MET A 142 19.19 8.60 58.61
C MET A 142 19.38 9.69 59.66
N LYS A 143 18.93 10.93 59.38
CA LYS A 143 18.98 12.05 60.33
C LYS A 143 18.15 11.77 61.59
N LEU A 144 16.94 11.22 61.42
CA LEU A 144 16.08 10.87 62.55
C LEU A 144 16.72 9.79 63.44
N LEU A 145 17.33 8.76 62.84
CA LEU A 145 18.07 7.73 63.58
C LEU A 145 19.25 8.32 64.35
N GLU A 146 19.96 9.28 63.76
CA GLU A 146 21.06 9.98 64.41
C GLU A 146 20.59 10.84 65.60
N GLU A 147 19.49 11.58 65.45
CA GLU A 147 18.87 12.35 66.53
C GLU A 147 18.41 11.45 67.69
N LEU A 148 17.75 10.32 67.38
CA LEU A 148 17.33 9.34 68.39
C LEU A 148 18.52 8.72 69.11
N ARG A 149 19.60 8.39 68.38
CA ARG A 149 20.84 7.87 68.96
C ARG A 149 21.48 8.87 69.92
N LEU A 150 21.52 10.15 69.55
CA LEU A 150 22.08 11.22 70.40
C LEU A 150 21.23 11.44 71.66
N LYS A 151 19.90 11.39 71.53
CA LYS A 151 18.97 11.63 72.65
C LYS A 151 18.85 10.44 73.62
N GLY A 152 19.10 9.21 73.16
CA GLY A 152 19.11 8.00 73.98
C GLY A 152 20.46 7.68 74.63
N GLY A 153 21.49 8.49 74.38
CA GLY A 153 22.83 8.36 74.95
C GLY A 153 23.11 9.27 76.16
N GLU A 154 22.15 10.12 76.55
CA GLU A 154 22.12 10.88 77.81
C GLU A 154 21.29 10.16 78.87
#